data_AF-A0A2K0WB75-F1
#
_entry.id   AF-A0A2K0WB75-F1
#
_cell.length_a   1.000
_cell.length_b   1.000
_cell.length_c   1.000
_cell.angle_alpha   90.00
_cell.angle_beta   90.00
_cell.angle_gamma   90.00
#
_symmetry.space_group_name_H-M   'P 1'
#
loop_
_entity.id
_entity.type
_entity.pdbx_description
1 polymer ?
#
loop_
_entity_poly.entity_id
_entity_poly.type
_entity_poly.pdbx_seq_one_letter_code
_entity_poly.pdbx_strand_id
1 'polypeptide(L)'
;MASSSTQKSFDHSSIDYVKIGPRRAHMKAFFLHLGLWNEEKVKIFREYGEEQACEMVHTAGLGQINQVYFELMVDQIVWFNLLNDGNALGQGHDWPWTIEGVVEKTDVTTDGASGFYKDWMQRKQESKAPTSDQATAGASSDAPKVSETAPVKQTPKPAFGGQARRPLAEQQGYGIGSSIWAPKPPVDNSADVSRVAAAFADINLSVAAGESEKKGKEKEKATAEAAASNVKAKRLDEKIGLASAIYNDEVIDVETQRSYINHNKFLAARAKAEEAGCPPDDWHNFVDEEDSDNEPVIPVDAVIPVRHDFGVNNDVKFEGPMAPVPEYLQDMWEELRLGKLIGGPIIGPFEIAIPEWCDFHDLVYGDDGALYTMIQDQGLIDRDIVIAWSMKNGRPASLVVGPDPSRKCDYEDKQLWLRVRATWLKVAEWAAGVYYGRPHRLTDFLRYRQEQDLMEVFPLPLDDVMCLVDQRWKEMMADPVGSLVEAQSQREELDVWSPQLQAILCQPWRYASKMATTWVMREGVKVAKRRLEVAEYIWAAFHPEDAYRWGREVYDKI
;
A
#
# COMPACT_ATOMS: atom_id res chain seq x y z
N MET A 1 40.70 0.59 -22.20
CA MET A 1 39.78 1.59 -22.76
C MET A 1 39.24 1.04 -24.08
N ALA A 2 38.04 0.46 -24.08
CA ALA A 2 37.33 0.15 -25.32
C ALA A 2 36.57 1.40 -25.75
N SER A 3 36.64 1.75 -27.04
CA SER A 3 35.98 2.95 -27.56
C SER A 3 34.45 2.76 -27.56
N SER A 4 33.71 3.72 -27.02
CA SER A 4 32.24 3.73 -26.93
C SER A 4 31.56 4.05 -28.27
N SER A 5 31.96 3.36 -29.33
CA SER A 5 31.59 3.69 -30.71
C SER A 5 30.48 2.83 -31.31
N THR A 6 29.33 2.68 -30.62
CA THR A 6 28.05 2.27 -31.24
C THR A 6 26.85 2.57 -30.33
N GLN A 7 26.46 3.84 -30.21
CA GLN A 7 25.12 4.23 -29.72
C GLN A 7 24.51 5.23 -30.71
N LYS A 8 24.27 4.75 -31.94
CA LYS A 8 23.75 5.54 -33.07
C LYS A 8 22.74 4.75 -33.90
N SER A 9 22.09 3.74 -33.31
CA SER A 9 21.36 2.68 -34.02
C SER A 9 19.85 2.91 -34.15
N PHE A 10 19.22 3.76 -33.33
CA PHE A 10 17.77 3.97 -33.34
C PHE A 10 17.37 5.45 -33.25
N ASP A 11 17.69 6.23 -34.29
CA ASP A 11 17.22 7.60 -34.41
C ASP A 11 15.74 7.66 -34.83
N HIS A 12 14.87 7.80 -33.83
CA HIS A 12 13.42 7.88 -33.98
C HIS A 12 12.94 9.11 -34.77
N SER A 13 13.75 10.17 -34.87
CA SER A 13 13.36 11.46 -35.48
C SER A 13 13.23 11.38 -37.01
N SER A 14 13.86 10.39 -37.62
CA SER A 14 13.86 10.15 -39.06
C SER A 14 12.64 9.36 -39.57
N ILE A 15 11.82 8.82 -38.66
CA ILE A 15 10.69 7.94 -39.01
C ILE A 15 9.39 8.75 -39.09
N ASP A 16 8.74 8.65 -40.25
CA ASP A 16 7.34 9.04 -40.42
C ASP A 16 6.45 8.07 -39.63
N TYR A 17 6.26 8.40 -38.36
CA TYR A 17 5.48 7.60 -37.43
C TYR A 17 3.97 7.71 -37.63
N VAL A 18 3.49 8.62 -38.48
CA VAL A 18 2.07 8.65 -38.89
C VAL A 18 1.79 7.42 -39.76
N LYS A 19 2.74 7.02 -40.62
CA LYS A 19 2.63 5.81 -41.43
C LYS A 19 2.86 4.53 -40.61
N ILE A 20 1.85 3.66 -40.60
CA ILE A 20 1.83 2.36 -39.88
C ILE A 20 3.06 1.48 -40.22
N GLY A 21 3.39 1.34 -41.51
CA GLY A 21 4.47 0.48 -41.99
C GLY A 21 5.86 0.88 -41.43
N PRO A 22 6.34 2.11 -41.71
CA PRO A 22 7.59 2.63 -41.14
C PRO A 22 7.66 2.57 -39.62
N ARG A 23 6.56 2.93 -38.93
CA ARG A 23 6.46 2.85 -37.46
C ARG A 23 6.71 1.43 -36.95
N ARG A 24 5.97 0.43 -37.46
CA ARG A 24 6.11 -0.98 -37.05
C ARG A 24 7.44 -1.60 -37.46
N ALA A 25 7.97 -1.23 -38.63
CA ALA A 25 9.29 -1.66 -39.06
C ALA A 25 10.39 -1.15 -38.11
N HIS A 26 10.26 0.09 -37.61
CA HIS A 26 11.16 0.62 -36.59
C HIS A 26 11.01 -0.11 -35.25
N MET A 27 9.77 -0.29 -34.74
CA MET A 27 9.52 -1.05 -33.51
C MET A 27 10.16 -2.44 -33.58
N LYS A 28 9.97 -3.14 -34.70
CA LYS A 28 10.58 -4.45 -34.94
C LYS A 28 12.11 -4.40 -34.86
N ALA A 29 12.74 -3.44 -35.54
CA ALA A 29 14.19 -3.30 -35.50
C ALA A 29 14.72 -2.97 -34.09
N PHE A 30 14.01 -2.11 -33.35
CA PHE A 30 14.34 -1.74 -31.96
C PHE A 30 14.24 -2.93 -31.00
N PHE A 31 13.12 -3.65 -30.99
CA PHE A 31 12.94 -4.81 -30.12
C PHE A 31 13.80 -6.01 -30.54
N LEU A 32 14.16 -6.16 -31.82
CA LEU A 32 15.17 -7.13 -32.26
C LEU A 32 16.55 -6.81 -31.67
N HIS A 33 16.92 -5.53 -31.57
CA HIS A 33 18.18 -5.12 -30.95
C HIS A 33 18.21 -5.36 -29.44
N LEU A 34 17.09 -5.17 -28.75
CA LEU A 34 16.94 -5.51 -27.33
C LEU A 34 16.81 -7.03 -27.06
N GLY A 35 16.68 -7.86 -28.10
CA GLY A 35 16.42 -9.31 -27.95
C GLY A 35 14.99 -9.66 -27.52
N LEU A 36 14.07 -8.70 -27.52
CA LEU A 36 12.69 -8.82 -27.04
C LEU A 36 11.67 -9.16 -28.13
N TRP A 37 12.07 -9.14 -29.41
CA TRP A 37 11.13 -9.38 -30.51
C TRP A 37 10.83 -10.87 -30.72
N ASN A 38 9.56 -11.23 -30.48
CA ASN A 38 8.98 -12.53 -30.83
C ASN A 38 7.65 -12.29 -31.56
N GLU A 39 7.50 -12.82 -32.79
CA GLU A 39 6.31 -12.56 -33.64
C GLU A 39 4.99 -13.01 -32.98
N GLU A 40 5.00 -14.12 -32.23
CA GLU A 40 3.82 -14.66 -31.56
C GLU A 40 3.43 -13.78 -30.36
N LYS A 41 4.41 -13.37 -29.52
CA LYS A 41 4.17 -12.40 -28.44
C LYS A 41 3.67 -11.06 -28.96
N VAL A 42 4.27 -10.54 -30.04
CA VAL A 42 3.84 -9.28 -30.69
C VAL A 42 2.41 -9.38 -31.20
N LYS A 43 2.00 -10.53 -31.75
CA LYS A 43 0.62 -10.79 -32.17
C LYS A 43 -0.34 -10.78 -30.99
N ILE A 44 -0.01 -11.46 -29.89
CA ILE A 44 -0.83 -11.49 -28.66
C ILE A 44 -0.98 -10.07 -28.08
N PHE A 45 0.11 -9.32 -27.94
CA PHE A 45 0.06 -7.95 -27.43
C PHE A 45 -0.69 -6.99 -28.36
N ARG A 46 -0.71 -7.26 -29.68
CA ARG A 46 -1.53 -6.51 -30.63
C ARG A 46 -3.02 -6.78 -30.45
N GLU A 47 -3.42 -8.04 -30.39
CA GLU A 47 -4.83 -8.43 -30.16
C GLU A 47 -5.36 -7.84 -28.84
N TYR A 48 -4.54 -7.90 -27.78
CA TYR A 48 -4.83 -7.22 -26.51
C TYR A 48 -4.91 -5.69 -26.65
N GLY A 49 -3.94 -5.07 -27.34
CA GLY A 49 -3.89 -3.63 -27.54
C GLY A 49 -5.04 -3.07 -28.38
N GLU A 50 -5.55 -3.85 -29.34
CA GLU A 50 -6.72 -3.50 -30.15
C GLU A 50 -8.00 -3.48 -29.30
N GLU A 51 -8.22 -4.47 -28.44
CA GLU A 51 -9.35 -4.51 -27.50
C GLU A 51 -9.24 -3.39 -26.43
N GLN A 52 -8.06 -3.18 -25.83
CA GLN A 52 -7.83 -2.09 -24.87
C GLN A 52 -8.00 -0.70 -25.49
N ALA A 53 -7.51 -0.47 -26.71
CA ALA A 53 -7.74 0.78 -27.42
C ALA A 53 -9.24 1.03 -27.65
N CYS A 54 -10.03 -0.01 -27.96
CA CYS A 54 -11.48 0.13 -28.07
C CYS A 54 -12.14 0.54 -26.74
N GLU A 55 -11.72 -0.04 -25.62
CA GLU A 55 -12.24 0.33 -24.29
C GLU A 55 -11.91 1.76 -23.90
N MET A 56 -10.68 2.23 -24.16
CA MET A 56 -10.27 3.61 -23.92
C MET A 56 -11.10 4.60 -24.77
N VAL A 57 -11.30 4.31 -26.05
CA VAL A 57 -12.05 5.16 -26.99
C VAL A 57 -13.54 5.23 -26.63
N HIS A 58 -14.12 4.09 -26.23
CA HIS A 58 -15.50 4.01 -25.77
C HIS A 58 -15.71 4.77 -24.45
N THR A 59 -14.80 4.60 -23.49
CA THR A 59 -14.82 5.29 -22.20
C THR A 59 -14.66 6.80 -22.35
N ALA A 60 -13.89 7.25 -23.35
CA ALA A 60 -13.79 8.66 -23.74
C ALA A 60 -15.05 9.21 -24.46
N GLY A 61 -16.11 8.41 -24.61
CA GLY A 61 -17.38 8.82 -25.22
C GLY A 61 -17.34 9.01 -26.74
N LEU A 62 -16.30 8.48 -27.42
CA LEU A 62 -16.12 8.67 -28.86
C LEU A 62 -16.90 7.61 -29.64
N GLY A 63 -17.87 8.04 -30.46
CA GLY A 63 -18.62 7.15 -31.36
C GLY A 63 -17.82 6.63 -32.56
N GLN A 64 -16.71 7.30 -32.89
CA GLN A 64 -15.77 6.93 -33.95
C GLN A 64 -14.39 7.53 -33.62
N ILE A 65 -13.34 6.99 -34.22
CA ILE A 65 -11.95 7.48 -34.08
C ILE A 65 -11.22 7.36 -35.43
N ASN A 66 -10.31 8.28 -35.72
CA ASN A 66 -9.42 8.22 -36.88
C ASN A 66 -8.60 6.90 -36.89
N GLN A 67 -8.52 6.21 -38.04
CA GLN A 67 -7.82 4.92 -38.17
C GLN A 67 -6.34 5.01 -37.78
N VAL A 68 -5.62 6.06 -38.21
CA VAL A 68 -4.20 6.23 -37.91
C VAL A 68 -3.95 6.50 -36.42
N TYR A 69 -4.81 7.30 -35.79
CA TYR A 69 -4.75 7.55 -34.34
C TYR A 69 -5.01 6.27 -33.54
N PHE A 70 -6.01 5.46 -33.94
CA PHE A 70 -6.29 4.17 -33.31
C PHE A 70 -5.07 3.24 -33.40
N GLU A 71 -4.45 3.13 -34.57
CA GLU A 71 -3.27 2.28 -34.78
C GLU A 71 -2.02 2.79 -34.04
N LEU A 72 -1.93 4.09 -33.75
CA LEU A 72 -0.91 4.68 -32.88
C LEU A 72 -1.11 4.26 -31.41
N MET A 73 -2.35 4.28 -30.91
CA MET A 73 -2.67 3.77 -29.56
C MET A 73 -2.32 2.29 -29.41
N VAL A 74 -2.73 1.46 -30.38
CA VAL A 74 -2.42 0.02 -30.38
C VAL A 74 -0.91 -0.22 -30.37
N ASP A 75 -0.17 0.45 -31.26
CA ASP A 75 1.28 0.29 -31.35
C ASP A 75 2.01 0.80 -30.07
N GLN A 76 1.47 1.82 -29.38
CA GLN A 76 1.96 2.28 -28.09
C GLN A 76 1.73 1.25 -26.97
N ILE A 77 0.55 0.61 -26.92
CA ILE A 77 0.25 -0.45 -25.95
C ILE A 77 1.19 -1.66 -26.18
N VAL A 78 1.40 -2.05 -27.44
CA VAL A 78 2.36 -3.11 -27.81
C VAL A 78 3.79 -2.76 -27.36
N TRP A 79 4.22 -1.50 -27.51
CA TRP A 79 5.55 -1.05 -27.08
C TRP A 79 5.77 -1.23 -25.58
N PHE A 80 4.83 -0.74 -24.75
CA PHE A 80 4.96 -0.85 -23.30
C PHE A 80 4.88 -2.30 -22.82
N ASN A 81 4.00 -3.13 -23.41
CA ASN A 81 3.90 -4.54 -23.06
C ASN A 81 5.19 -5.33 -23.37
N LEU A 82 5.83 -5.07 -24.52
CA LEU A 82 7.12 -5.70 -24.87
C LEU A 82 8.26 -5.27 -23.92
N LEU A 83 8.30 -4.00 -23.50
CA LEU A 83 9.30 -3.54 -22.52
C LEU A 83 9.04 -4.10 -21.12
N ASN A 84 7.78 -4.26 -20.73
CA ASN A 84 7.41 -4.83 -19.43
C ASN A 84 7.74 -6.33 -19.37
N ASP A 85 7.34 -7.10 -20.39
CA ASP A 85 7.68 -8.53 -20.56
C ASP A 85 9.20 -8.77 -20.63
N GLY A 86 9.96 -7.81 -21.18
CA GLY A 86 11.42 -7.84 -21.25
C GLY A 86 12.16 -7.27 -20.03
N ASN A 87 11.47 -6.86 -18.97
CA ASN A 87 12.03 -6.13 -17.81
C ASN A 87 12.92 -4.93 -18.20
N ALA A 88 12.58 -4.27 -19.31
CA ALA A 88 13.27 -3.14 -19.92
C ALA A 88 12.53 -1.80 -19.74
N LEU A 89 11.38 -1.84 -19.05
CA LEU A 89 10.60 -0.65 -18.70
C LEU A 89 11.41 0.29 -17.80
N GLY A 90 11.40 1.59 -18.09
CA GLY A 90 12.16 2.58 -17.31
C GLY A 90 13.66 2.69 -17.64
N GLN A 91 14.21 1.83 -18.51
CA GLN A 91 15.63 1.91 -18.95
C GLN A 91 15.89 3.00 -20.01
N GLY A 92 15.10 4.09 -20.00
CA GLY A 92 15.17 5.15 -21.02
C GLY A 92 14.57 4.77 -22.38
N HIS A 93 13.76 3.72 -22.45
CA HIS A 93 13.09 3.23 -23.65
C HIS A 93 11.65 3.74 -23.78
N ASP A 94 11.41 5.00 -23.43
CA ASP A 94 10.09 5.62 -23.53
C ASP A 94 9.53 5.56 -24.95
N TRP A 95 8.20 5.56 -25.08
CA TRP A 95 7.53 5.65 -26.38
C TRP A 95 7.99 6.93 -27.12
N PRO A 96 8.64 6.82 -28.29
CA PRO A 96 9.49 7.90 -28.80
C PRO A 96 8.76 9.01 -29.55
N TRP A 97 7.43 8.96 -29.66
CA TRP A 97 6.63 9.89 -30.46
C TRP A 97 5.47 10.51 -29.68
N THR A 98 5.38 11.84 -29.68
CA THR A 98 4.22 12.56 -29.15
C THR A 98 2.99 12.35 -30.04
N ILE A 99 1.95 11.75 -29.48
CA ILE A 99 0.67 11.49 -30.17
C ILE A 99 -0.18 12.77 -30.27
N GLU A 100 -0.04 13.68 -29.31
CA GLU A 100 -0.80 14.92 -29.25
C GLU A 100 -0.40 15.89 -30.39
N GLY A 101 -1.41 16.41 -31.10
CA GLY A 101 -1.26 17.49 -32.08
C GLY A 101 -0.86 17.08 -33.51
N VAL A 102 -0.49 15.81 -33.75
CA VAL A 102 -0.04 15.36 -35.09
C VAL A 102 -1.12 14.60 -35.87
N VAL A 103 -2.02 13.90 -35.19
CA VAL A 103 -3.24 13.31 -35.79
C VAL A 103 -4.42 13.70 -34.91
N GLU A 104 -5.46 14.32 -35.48
CA GLU A 104 -6.66 14.62 -34.73
C GLU A 104 -7.51 13.36 -34.56
N LYS A 105 -7.66 12.86 -33.32
CA LYS A 105 -8.41 11.63 -33.02
C LYS A 105 -9.84 11.61 -33.56
N THR A 106 -10.47 12.78 -33.71
CA THR A 106 -11.83 12.96 -34.21
C THR A 106 -11.93 13.22 -35.72
N ASP A 107 -10.82 13.53 -36.40
CA ASP A 107 -10.84 13.75 -37.85
C ASP A 107 -10.81 12.42 -38.62
N VAL A 108 -12.00 11.86 -38.83
CA VAL A 108 -12.20 10.70 -39.70
C VAL A 108 -12.25 11.07 -41.19
N THR A 109 -12.07 12.34 -41.57
CA THR A 109 -12.15 12.77 -42.98
C THR A 109 -10.84 12.58 -43.74
N THR A 110 -9.70 12.68 -43.05
CA THR A 110 -8.37 12.50 -43.65
C THR A 110 -8.02 11.03 -43.91
N ASP A 111 -8.13 10.16 -42.89
CA ASP A 111 -7.70 8.74 -42.96
C ASP A 111 -8.84 7.72 -42.80
N GLY A 112 -10.08 8.18 -42.66
CA GLY A 112 -11.23 7.32 -42.35
C GLY A 112 -11.38 6.98 -40.86
N ALA A 113 -12.53 6.38 -40.52
CA ALA A 113 -12.81 5.87 -39.19
C ALA A 113 -12.22 4.46 -38.98
N SER A 114 -11.79 4.15 -37.76
CA SER A 114 -11.26 2.82 -37.41
C SER A 114 -12.28 1.71 -37.68
N GLY A 115 -11.93 0.79 -38.57
CA GLY A 115 -12.76 -0.37 -38.89
C GLY A 115 -12.91 -1.30 -37.69
N PHE A 116 -11.79 -1.62 -37.03
CA PHE A 116 -11.78 -2.49 -35.85
C PHE A 116 -12.67 -1.95 -34.71
N TYR A 117 -12.57 -0.65 -34.41
CA TYR A 117 -13.39 -0.04 -33.35
C TYR A 117 -14.89 -0.07 -33.69
N LYS A 118 -15.24 0.12 -34.96
CA LYS A 118 -16.63 0.02 -35.43
C LYS A 118 -17.19 -1.39 -35.27
N ASP A 119 -16.42 -2.40 -35.67
CA ASP A 119 -16.82 -3.81 -35.57
C ASP A 119 -16.91 -4.26 -34.10
N TRP A 120 -15.99 -3.79 -33.24
CA TRP A 120 -16.04 -3.97 -31.80
C TRP A 120 -17.27 -3.33 -31.16
N MET A 121 -17.61 -2.09 -31.54
CA MET A 121 -18.82 -1.41 -31.09
C MET A 121 -20.08 -2.18 -31.48
N GLN A 122 -20.13 -2.78 -32.68
CA GLN A 122 -21.23 -3.64 -33.10
C GLN A 122 -21.31 -4.91 -32.23
N ARG A 123 -20.20 -5.65 -32.04
CA ARG A 123 -20.15 -6.82 -31.14
C ARG A 123 -20.68 -6.49 -29.73
N LYS A 124 -20.28 -5.34 -29.18
CA LYS A 124 -20.67 -4.88 -27.82
C LYS A 124 -22.11 -4.39 -27.71
N GLN A 125 -22.77 -4.06 -28.83
CA GLN A 125 -24.20 -3.79 -28.90
C GLN A 125 -25.01 -5.09 -29.03
N GLU A 126 -24.56 -6.01 -29.89
CA GLU A 126 -25.17 -7.33 -30.06
C GLU A 126 -25.15 -8.14 -28.76
N SER A 127 -24.04 -8.09 -28.00
CA SER A 127 -23.93 -8.72 -26.68
C SER A 127 -24.75 -8.05 -25.57
N LYS A 128 -25.37 -6.89 -25.82
CA LYS A 128 -26.25 -6.16 -24.88
C LYS A 128 -27.73 -6.26 -25.25
N ALA A 129 -28.08 -6.88 -26.37
CA ALA A 129 -29.47 -7.20 -26.65
C ALA A 129 -29.98 -8.22 -25.61
N PRO A 130 -31.11 -7.98 -24.93
CA PRO A 130 -31.65 -8.95 -24.00
C PRO A 130 -32.04 -10.22 -24.78
N THR A 131 -31.57 -11.37 -24.31
CA THR A 131 -31.94 -12.68 -24.85
C THR A 131 -33.44 -12.87 -24.71
N SER A 132 -34.18 -12.54 -25.78
CA SER A 132 -35.63 -12.70 -25.82
C SER A 132 -35.94 -14.19 -25.92
N ASP A 133 -36.27 -14.82 -24.79
CA ASP A 133 -36.67 -16.22 -24.73
C ASP A 133 -37.74 -16.53 -25.78
N GLN A 134 -37.42 -17.45 -26.70
CA GLN A 134 -38.42 -18.04 -27.59
C GLN A 134 -39.29 -19.03 -26.81
N ALA A 135 -40.36 -18.51 -26.22
CA ALA A 135 -41.43 -19.33 -25.67
C ALA A 135 -42.26 -20.00 -26.79
N THR A 136 -42.28 -21.32 -26.81
CA THR A 136 -42.99 -22.13 -27.80
C THR A 136 -44.51 -22.18 -27.51
N ALA A 137 -45.32 -21.64 -28.43
CA ALA A 137 -46.73 -21.99 -28.74
C ALA A 137 -47.82 -22.05 -27.64
N GLY A 138 -48.99 -21.39 -27.87
CA GLY A 138 -50.24 -21.78 -27.20
C GLY A 138 -51.44 -20.80 -27.14
N ALA A 139 -52.22 -20.71 -28.23
CA ALA A 139 -53.70 -20.44 -28.28
C ALA A 139 -54.42 -19.35 -27.43
N SER A 140 -54.97 -18.34 -28.14
CA SER A 140 -56.38 -17.84 -28.14
C SER A 140 -57.20 -17.63 -26.83
N SER A 141 -57.62 -16.39 -26.52
CA SER A 141 -59.00 -15.88 -26.79
C SER A 141 -59.24 -14.40 -26.34
N ASP A 142 -59.97 -13.66 -27.17
CA ASP A 142 -60.95 -12.56 -26.92
C ASP A 142 -60.85 -11.57 -25.71
N ALA A 143 -60.47 -10.31 -26.01
CA ALA A 143 -61.30 -9.07 -25.99
C ALA A 143 -62.33 -8.75 -24.86
N PRO A 144 -62.76 -7.47 -24.65
CA PRO A 144 -62.06 -6.16 -24.77
C PRO A 144 -62.45 -5.06 -23.72
N LYS A 145 -61.85 -3.85 -23.85
CA LYS A 145 -62.50 -2.49 -23.91
C LYS A 145 -62.24 -1.44 -22.80
N VAL A 146 -62.28 -0.15 -23.23
CA VAL A 146 -62.37 1.15 -22.48
C VAL A 146 -61.05 1.61 -21.82
N SER A 147 -60.28 2.62 -22.33
CA SER A 147 -60.50 4.06 -22.62
C SER A 147 -60.55 4.98 -21.39
N GLU A 148 -59.69 6.03 -21.33
CA GLU A 148 -60.06 7.47 -21.31
C GLU A 148 -58.81 8.41 -21.17
N THR A 149 -59.00 9.71 -21.34
CA THR A 149 -58.03 10.77 -21.69
C THR A 149 -57.54 11.70 -20.55
N ALA A 150 -56.22 12.01 -20.54
CA ALA A 150 -55.55 13.34 -20.66
C ALA A 150 -56.11 14.63 -19.95
N PRO A 151 -55.43 15.83 -19.93
CA PRO A 151 -53.99 16.20 -19.94
C PRO A 151 -53.62 17.43 -19.00
N VAL A 152 -52.41 18.05 -19.19
CA VAL A 152 -52.02 19.46 -18.81
C VAL A 152 -51.61 19.65 -17.30
N LYS A 153 -50.73 20.57 -16.80
CA LYS A 153 -50.13 21.85 -17.28
C LYS A 153 -48.61 22.06 -16.95
N GLN A 154 -48.16 23.30 -17.23
CA GLN A 154 -46.84 23.95 -17.24
C GLN A 154 -46.27 24.47 -15.89
N THR A 155 -44.97 24.84 -15.92
CA THR A 155 -44.19 25.64 -14.95
C THR A 155 -44.59 27.13 -14.91
N PRO A 156 -44.15 27.93 -13.89
CA PRO A 156 -42.94 28.74 -14.09
C PRO A 156 -42.06 29.02 -12.84
N LYS A 157 -40.89 29.63 -13.12
CA LYS A 157 -39.84 30.13 -12.21
C LYS A 157 -40.28 31.42 -11.47
N PRO A 158 -39.59 31.83 -10.38
CA PRO A 158 -38.82 33.09 -10.48
C PRO A 158 -37.44 33.04 -9.80
N ALA A 159 -36.68 34.14 -9.92
CA ALA A 159 -35.32 34.28 -9.40
C ALA A 159 -35.13 35.59 -8.61
N PHE A 160 -34.31 35.54 -7.57
CA PHE A 160 -33.59 36.63 -6.87
C PHE A 160 -32.40 35.95 -6.16
N GLY A 161 -31.21 36.53 -5.94
CA GLY A 161 -30.73 37.88 -6.17
C GLY A 161 -29.99 38.39 -4.93
N GLY A 162 -28.66 38.57 -4.97
CA GLY A 162 -27.91 39.07 -3.81
C GLY A 162 -26.37 38.96 -3.92
N GLN A 163 -25.72 40.05 -4.30
CA GLN A 163 -24.27 40.23 -4.13
C GLN A 163 -23.98 40.83 -2.74
N ALA A 164 -22.80 40.52 -2.18
CA ALA A 164 -22.13 41.40 -1.22
C ALA A 164 -20.61 41.35 -1.44
N ARG A 165 -19.95 42.51 -1.39
CA ARG A 165 -18.51 42.68 -1.64
C ARG A 165 -17.96 43.70 -0.64
N ARG A 166 -16.71 43.48 -0.16
CA ARG A 166 -15.81 44.49 0.45
C ARG A 166 -16.21 45.02 1.86
N PRO A 167 -15.30 45.69 2.61
CA PRO A 167 -14.01 46.26 2.19
C PRO A 167 -12.74 45.84 2.93
N LEU A 168 -11.63 46.22 2.28
CA LEU A 168 -10.25 46.26 2.75
C LEU A 168 -10.00 47.62 3.44
N ALA A 169 -9.16 47.67 4.48
CA ALA A 169 -8.64 48.89 5.09
C ALA A 169 -7.37 48.58 5.91
N GLU A 170 -6.43 49.50 6.15
CA GLU A 170 -5.91 50.60 5.32
C GLU A 170 -4.49 50.92 5.85
N GLN A 171 -3.57 51.39 5.00
CA GLN A 171 -2.22 51.75 5.45
C GLN A 171 -2.22 53.11 6.15
N GLN A 172 -1.56 53.23 7.31
CA GLN A 172 -0.94 54.48 7.74
C GLN A 172 0.40 54.18 8.42
N GLY A 173 1.41 54.99 8.10
CA GLY A 173 2.75 54.88 8.69
C GLY A 173 3.33 56.26 8.99
N TYR A 174 4.21 56.28 9.98
CA TYR A 174 5.20 57.32 10.32
C TYR A 174 6.32 56.57 11.09
N GLY A 175 7.61 56.94 11.07
CA GLY A 175 8.24 58.08 10.41
C GLY A 175 9.39 58.63 11.25
N ILE A 176 10.62 58.16 10.99
CA ILE A 176 11.94 58.81 11.25
C ILE A 176 12.29 59.19 12.71
N GLY A 177 13.49 58.80 13.16
CA GLY A 177 14.05 59.34 14.42
C GLY A 177 15.41 58.78 14.83
N SER A 178 16.48 59.07 14.10
CA SER A 178 17.86 58.80 14.53
C SER A 178 18.54 60.10 15.00
N SER A 179 19.16 60.12 16.17
CA SER A 179 20.06 61.21 16.58
C SER A 179 21.14 60.74 17.57
N ILE A 180 22.23 61.51 17.64
CA ILE A 180 23.55 61.08 18.11
C ILE A 180 23.93 61.82 19.42
N TRP A 181 24.54 61.06 20.33
CA TRP A 181 25.44 61.40 21.45
C TRP A 181 25.53 62.84 22.01
N ALA A 182 25.47 62.92 23.36
CA ALA A 182 26.31 63.84 24.14
C ALA A 182 26.66 63.19 25.51
N PRO A 183 27.92 63.31 26.01
CA PRO A 183 28.33 62.70 27.29
C PRO A 183 28.03 63.61 28.50
N LYS A 184 27.89 63.00 29.68
CA LYS A 184 27.74 63.67 30.98
C LYS A 184 28.70 63.08 32.04
N PRO A 185 29.04 63.84 33.11
CA PRO A 185 30.24 63.62 33.92
C PRO A 185 30.10 62.47 34.95
N PRO A 186 31.22 61.97 35.50
CA PRO A 186 31.19 60.94 36.53
C PRO A 186 30.56 61.47 37.83
N VAL A 187 29.68 60.66 38.42
CA VAL A 187 29.10 60.86 39.74
C VAL A 187 29.57 59.73 40.66
N ASP A 188 29.87 60.09 41.91
CA ASP A 188 30.49 59.22 42.92
C ASP A 188 29.47 58.23 43.50
N ASN A 189 29.77 56.92 43.40
CA ASN A 189 28.81 55.82 43.60
C ASN A 189 29.14 54.94 44.83
N SER A 190 29.61 55.53 45.94
CA SER A 190 29.97 54.76 47.15
C SER A 190 28.77 54.26 48.00
N ALA A 191 27.53 54.60 47.64
CA ALA A 191 26.33 54.31 48.44
C ALA A 191 25.41 53.19 47.88
N ASP A 192 25.58 52.73 46.64
CA ASP A 192 24.58 51.86 45.97
C ASP A 192 24.89 50.35 46.04
N VAL A 193 26.10 49.97 46.48
CA VAL A 193 26.54 48.56 46.54
C VAL A 193 25.64 47.72 47.46
N SER A 194 25.16 48.28 48.57
CA SER A 194 24.27 47.59 49.51
C SER A 194 22.87 47.33 48.96
N ARG A 195 22.36 48.17 48.05
CA ARG A 195 21.07 47.94 47.36
C ARG A 195 21.21 46.90 46.26
N VAL A 196 22.29 46.95 45.50
CA VAL A 196 22.61 45.94 44.47
C VAL A 196 22.80 44.56 45.12
N ALA A 197 23.50 44.46 46.25
CA ALA A 197 23.65 43.21 47.00
C ALA A 197 22.31 42.63 47.50
N ALA A 198 21.39 43.48 47.99
CA ALA A 198 20.05 43.05 48.38
C ALA A 198 19.22 42.55 47.19
N ALA A 199 19.28 43.23 46.04
CA ALA A 199 18.59 42.80 44.82
C ALA A 199 19.13 41.46 44.29
N PHE A 200 20.45 41.23 44.33
CA PHE A 200 21.02 39.92 43.97
C PHE A 200 20.66 38.81 44.97
N ALA A 201 20.44 39.12 46.25
CA ALA A 201 19.96 38.14 47.23
C ALA A 201 18.51 37.70 46.93
N ASP A 202 17.61 38.63 46.59
CA ASP A 202 16.23 38.31 46.16
C ASP A 202 16.19 37.53 44.83
N ILE A 203 17.08 37.84 43.89
CA ILE A 203 17.22 37.07 42.63
C ILE A 203 17.70 35.64 42.93
N ASN A 204 18.69 35.46 43.81
CA ASN A 204 19.16 34.11 44.17
C ASN A 204 18.11 33.30 44.95
N LEU A 205 17.31 33.93 45.81
CA LEU A 205 16.20 33.29 46.52
C LEU A 205 15.06 32.87 45.58
N SER A 206 14.70 33.71 44.61
CA SER A 206 13.66 33.39 43.62
C SER A 206 14.11 32.32 42.61
N VAL A 207 15.39 32.29 42.22
CA VAL A 207 15.97 31.19 41.42
C VAL A 207 15.95 29.87 42.21
N ALA A 208 16.38 29.86 43.48
CA ALA A 208 16.36 28.66 44.31
C ALA A 208 14.92 28.13 44.57
N ALA A 209 13.94 29.02 44.72
CA ALA A 209 12.54 28.64 44.82
C ALA A 209 12.02 28.02 43.51
N GLY A 210 12.34 28.62 42.35
CA GLY A 210 11.98 28.10 41.03
C GLY A 210 12.62 26.74 40.71
N GLU A 211 13.87 26.51 41.10
CA GLU A 211 14.53 25.20 40.97
C GLU A 211 13.90 24.12 41.86
N SER A 212 13.48 24.49 43.08
CA SER A 212 12.77 23.59 43.99
C SER A 212 11.41 23.18 43.42
N GLU A 213 10.64 24.13 42.89
CA GLU A 213 9.34 23.87 42.26
C GLU A 213 9.49 23.03 40.98
N LYS A 214 10.54 23.29 40.18
CA LYS A 214 10.86 22.50 38.98
C LYS A 214 11.19 21.05 39.34
N LYS A 215 12.05 20.81 40.34
CA LYS A 215 12.37 19.46 40.85
C LYS A 215 11.15 18.75 41.43
N GLY A 216 10.23 19.49 42.06
CA GLY A 216 8.94 18.97 42.50
C GLY A 216 8.11 18.43 41.34
N LYS A 217 7.91 19.25 40.30
CA LYS A 217 7.15 18.89 39.09
C LYS A 217 7.80 17.75 38.30
N GLU A 218 9.12 17.71 38.20
CA GLU A 218 9.85 16.61 37.55
C GLU A 218 9.67 15.28 38.32
N LYS A 219 9.73 15.30 39.65
CA LYS A 219 9.51 14.10 40.48
C LYS A 219 8.07 13.62 40.43
N GLU A 220 7.10 14.53 40.47
CA GLU A 220 5.67 14.20 40.34
C GLU A 220 5.38 13.56 38.97
N LYS A 221 5.88 14.18 37.90
CA LYS A 221 5.80 13.65 36.54
C LYS A 221 6.40 12.23 36.44
N ALA A 222 7.63 12.02 36.91
CA ALA A 222 8.28 10.71 36.89
C ALA A 222 7.50 9.65 37.68
N THR A 223 6.85 10.05 38.79
CA THR A 223 6.00 9.14 39.59
C THR A 223 4.72 8.78 38.84
N ALA A 224 4.11 9.73 38.14
CA ALA A 224 2.93 9.48 37.30
C ALA A 224 3.26 8.61 36.07
N GLU A 225 4.39 8.84 35.41
CA GLU A 225 4.89 8.02 34.29
C GLU A 225 5.17 6.57 34.74
N ALA A 226 5.81 6.38 35.91
CA ALA A 226 6.02 5.05 36.48
C ALA A 226 4.69 4.34 36.84
N ALA A 227 3.72 5.07 37.40
CA ALA A 227 2.39 4.52 37.69
C ALA A 227 1.63 4.12 36.41
N ALA A 228 1.68 4.94 35.37
CA ALA A 228 1.09 4.63 34.06
C ALA A 228 1.77 3.41 33.42
N SER A 229 3.11 3.32 33.47
CA SER A 229 3.87 2.16 32.98
C SER A 229 3.46 0.86 33.69
N ASN A 230 3.35 0.88 35.03
CA ASN A 230 2.87 -0.28 35.80
C ASN A 230 1.45 -0.73 35.41
N VAL A 231 0.55 0.21 35.09
CA VAL A 231 -0.80 -0.13 34.60
C VAL A 231 -0.75 -0.76 33.20
N LYS A 232 0.08 -0.24 32.29
CA LYS A 232 0.30 -0.83 30.95
C LYS A 232 0.86 -2.24 31.05
N ALA A 233 1.86 -2.47 31.90
CA ALA A 233 2.46 -3.77 32.13
C ALA A 233 1.44 -4.79 32.68
N LYS A 234 0.61 -4.39 33.66
CA LYS A 234 -0.44 -5.26 34.21
C LYS A 234 -1.50 -5.64 33.15
N ARG A 235 -1.89 -4.73 32.27
CA ARG A 235 -2.82 -5.07 31.17
C ARG A 235 -2.19 -6.00 30.14
N LEU A 236 -0.90 -5.84 29.83
CA LEU A 236 -0.22 -6.77 28.94
C LEU A 236 -0.18 -8.18 29.54
N ASP A 237 0.11 -8.31 30.84
CA ASP A 237 0.07 -9.58 31.58
C ASP A 237 -1.34 -10.23 31.56
N GLU A 238 -2.40 -9.43 31.76
CA GLU A 238 -3.79 -9.89 31.62
C GLU A 238 -4.09 -10.39 30.19
N LYS A 239 -3.58 -9.72 29.15
CA LYS A 239 -3.72 -10.17 27.74
C LYS A 239 -2.90 -11.41 27.43
N ILE A 240 -1.71 -11.57 28.02
CA ILE A 240 -0.90 -12.80 27.89
C ILE A 240 -1.64 -13.99 28.51
N GLY A 241 -2.27 -13.80 29.68
CA GLY A 241 -3.13 -14.80 30.30
C GLY A 241 -4.33 -15.18 29.42
N LEU A 242 -5.01 -14.20 28.83
CA LEU A 242 -6.13 -14.42 27.91
C LEU A 242 -5.71 -15.16 26.64
N ALA A 243 -4.62 -14.73 25.99
CA ALA A 243 -4.11 -15.37 24.78
C ALA A 243 -3.68 -16.82 25.04
N SER A 244 -3.07 -17.09 26.20
CA SER A 244 -2.73 -18.45 26.64
C SER A 244 -3.98 -19.32 26.86
N ALA A 245 -5.07 -18.75 27.37
CA ALA A 245 -6.34 -19.46 27.51
C ALA A 245 -6.97 -19.80 26.14
N ILE A 246 -6.97 -18.85 25.20
CA ILE A 246 -7.47 -19.06 23.84
C ILE A 246 -6.64 -20.13 23.09
N TYR A 247 -5.31 -20.08 23.23
CA TYR A 247 -4.41 -21.09 22.66
C TYR A 247 -4.75 -22.50 23.18
N ASN A 248 -4.89 -22.66 24.50
CA ASN A 248 -5.20 -23.96 25.11
C ASN A 248 -6.58 -24.50 24.71
N ASP A 249 -7.56 -23.63 24.44
CA ASP A 249 -8.89 -24.01 23.96
C ASP A 249 -8.83 -24.51 22.51
N GLU A 250 -8.20 -23.74 21.60
CA GLU A 250 -8.06 -24.15 20.19
C GLU A 250 -7.13 -25.37 20.02
N VAL A 251 -6.19 -25.64 20.95
CA VAL A 251 -5.43 -26.92 20.98
C VAL A 251 -6.36 -28.13 21.08
N ILE A 252 -7.45 -28.07 21.87
CA ILE A 252 -8.41 -29.18 22.01
C ILE A 252 -9.19 -29.39 20.70
N ASP A 253 -9.59 -28.30 20.04
CA ASP A 253 -10.21 -28.33 18.72
C ASP A 253 -9.25 -28.87 17.65
N VAL A 254 -7.97 -28.52 17.72
CA VAL A 254 -6.90 -29.00 16.83
C VAL A 254 -6.63 -30.49 17.03
N GLU A 255 -6.58 -31.01 18.26
CA GLU A 255 -6.48 -32.45 18.54
C GLU A 255 -7.68 -33.23 17.98
N THR A 256 -8.88 -32.65 18.11
CA THR A 256 -10.12 -33.21 17.56
C THR A 256 -10.10 -33.25 16.03
N GLN A 257 -9.72 -32.13 15.39
CA GLN A 257 -9.55 -32.05 13.93
C GLN A 257 -8.46 -33.00 13.42
N ARG A 258 -7.33 -33.12 14.14
CA ARG A 258 -6.24 -34.05 13.80
C ARG A 258 -6.70 -35.50 13.82
N SER A 259 -7.47 -35.87 14.85
CA SER A 259 -8.07 -37.20 14.99
C SER A 259 -9.03 -37.51 13.85
N TYR A 260 -9.86 -36.53 13.44
CA TYR A 260 -10.75 -36.64 12.29
C TYR A 260 -10.01 -36.79 10.96
N ILE A 261 -8.96 -35.99 10.72
CA ILE A 261 -8.11 -36.10 9.51
C ILE A 261 -7.44 -37.48 9.45
N ASN A 262 -6.92 -37.98 10.57
CA ASN A 262 -6.30 -39.31 10.64
C ASN A 262 -7.30 -40.44 10.39
N HIS A 263 -8.51 -40.34 10.94
CA HIS A 263 -9.57 -41.31 10.67
C HIS A 263 -9.94 -41.35 9.18
N ASN A 264 -10.09 -40.19 8.54
CA ASN A 264 -10.36 -40.10 7.11
C ASN A 264 -9.19 -40.62 6.25
N LYS A 265 -7.93 -40.34 6.61
CA LYS A 265 -6.75 -40.93 5.96
C LYS A 265 -6.79 -42.46 6.05
N PHE A 266 -7.10 -43.03 7.22
CA PHE A 266 -7.23 -44.48 7.40
C PHE A 266 -8.37 -45.09 6.57
N LEU A 267 -9.54 -44.45 6.51
CA LEU A 267 -10.65 -44.90 5.65
C LEU A 267 -10.28 -44.88 4.15
N ALA A 268 -9.54 -43.86 3.70
CA ALA A 268 -9.07 -43.77 2.32
C ALA A 268 -8.00 -44.83 2.00
N ALA A 269 -7.03 -45.04 2.90
CA ALA A 269 -6.01 -46.09 2.78
C ALA A 269 -6.65 -47.49 2.71
N ARG A 270 -7.63 -47.76 3.59
CA ARG A 270 -8.44 -48.97 3.56
C ARG A 270 -9.12 -49.17 2.20
N ALA A 271 -9.76 -48.14 1.66
CA ALA A 271 -10.44 -48.23 0.36
C ALA A 271 -9.46 -48.56 -0.78
N LYS A 272 -8.29 -47.89 -0.83
CA LYS A 272 -7.20 -48.21 -1.76
C LYS A 272 -6.74 -49.68 -1.63
N ALA A 273 -6.59 -50.17 -0.40
CA ALA A 273 -6.11 -51.52 -0.13
C ALA A 273 -7.15 -52.61 -0.47
N GLU A 274 -8.43 -52.36 -0.21
CA GLU A 274 -9.55 -53.22 -0.63
C GLU A 274 -9.64 -53.30 -2.17
N GLU A 275 -9.43 -52.18 -2.88
CA GLU A 275 -9.36 -52.13 -4.36
C GLU A 275 -8.15 -52.89 -4.92
N ALA A 276 -6.99 -52.81 -4.25
CA ALA A 276 -5.79 -53.57 -4.59
C ALA A 276 -5.86 -55.07 -4.26
N GLY A 277 -6.91 -55.52 -3.55
CA GLY A 277 -7.05 -56.91 -3.09
C GLY A 277 -6.10 -57.30 -1.95
N CYS A 278 -5.57 -56.33 -1.21
CA CYS A 278 -4.63 -56.55 -0.12
C CYS A 278 -5.34 -56.98 1.18
N PRO A 279 -4.76 -57.90 1.96
CA PRO A 279 -5.32 -58.34 3.23
C PRO A 279 -5.32 -57.20 4.28
N PRO A 280 -6.19 -57.25 5.30
CA PRO A 280 -6.29 -56.21 6.33
C PRO A 280 -4.97 -55.87 7.03
N ASP A 281 -4.11 -56.87 7.21
CA ASP A 281 -2.80 -56.69 7.86
C ASP A 281 -1.89 -55.74 7.07
N ASP A 282 -2.03 -55.66 5.74
CA ASP A 282 -1.20 -54.83 4.85
C ASP A 282 -1.76 -53.41 4.64
N TRP A 283 -2.95 -53.07 5.15
CA TRP A 283 -3.61 -51.78 4.90
C TRP A 283 -2.81 -50.56 5.38
N HIS A 284 -1.92 -50.74 6.36
CA HIS A 284 -1.04 -49.67 6.84
C HIS A 284 -0.06 -49.17 5.77
N ASN A 285 0.35 -50.05 4.84
CA ASN A 285 1.22 -49.68 3.71
C ASN A 285 0.53 -48.77 2.67
N PHE A 286 -0.79 -48.59 2.76
CA PHE A 286 -1.59 -47.70 1.90
C PHE A 286 -1.91 -46.36 2.56
N VAL A 287 -1.51 -46.16 3.82
CA VAL A 287 -1.47 -44.84 4.43
C VAL A 287 -0.24 -44.15 3.85
N ASP A 288 -0.44 -43.16 2.98
CA ASP A 288 0.66 -42.46 2.32
C ASP A 288 1.62 -41.85 3.39
N GLU A 289 2.76 -42.51 3.62
CA GLU A 289 3.80 -42.09 4.58
C GLU A 289 4.72 -40.98 4.02
N GLU A 290 4.56 -40.61 2.75
CA GLU A 290 5.44 -39.71 2.01
C GLU A 290 5.54 -38.29 2.61
N ASP A 291 4.57 -37.86 3.43
CA ASP A 291 4.67 -36.63 4.23
C ASP A 291 5.55 -36.88 5.49
N SER A 292 6.87 -36.94 5.33
CA SER A 292 7.85 -37.09 6.43
C SER A 292 7.92 -35.88 7.37
N ASP A 293 7.31 -34.76 6.96
CA ASP A 293 7.37 -33.46 7.61
C ASP A 293 6.48 -33.43 8.85
N ASN A 294 7.00 -34.08 9.88
CA ASN A 294 6.49 -34.07 11.25
C ASN A 294 6.94 -32.81 12.01
N GLU A 295 7.76 -31.96 11.39
CA GLU A 295 8.13 -30.65 11.93
C GLU A 295 6.90 -29.70 11.89
N PRO A 296 6.59 -28.99 12.98
CA PRO A 296 5.51 -28.03 13.01
C PRO A 296 5.88 -26.75 12.26
N VAL A 297 4.88 -26.06 11.70
CA VAL A 297 5.08 -24.78 10.97
C VAL A 297 5.60 -23.68 11.88
N ILE A 298 5.15 -23.68 13.14
CA ILE A 298 5.68 -22.81 14.19
C ILE A 298 6.31 -23.71 15.26
N PRO A 299 7.56 -23.44 15.69
CA PRO A 299 8.18 -24.15 16.80
C PRO A 299 7.28 -24.14 18.04
N VAL A 300 7.14 -25.28 18.72
CA VAL A 300 6.20 -25.44 19.86
C VAL A 300 6.56 -24.52 21.05
N ASP A 301 7.81 -24.08 21.12
CA ASP A 301 8.33 -23.13 22.11
C ASP A 301 8.30 -21.66 21.65
N ALA A 302 7.81 -21.37 20.43
CA ALA A 302 7.62 -20.00 19.97
C ALA A 302 6.64 -19.24 20.88
N VAL A 303 7.02 -18.03 21.30
CA VAL A 303 6.19 -17.18 22.17
C VAL A 303 4.99 -16.66 21.40
N ILE A 304 3.81 -16.63 22.03
CA ILE A 304 2.61 -16.03 21.41
C ILE A 304 2.82 -14.53 21.24
N PRO A 305 2.66 -13.95 20.02
CA PRO A 305 2.93 -12.54 19.75
C PRO A 305 1.81 -11.63 20.29
N VAL A 306 1.64 -11.60 21.61
CA VAL A 306 0.71 -10.74 22.32
C VAL A 306 1.26 -9.31 22.32
N ARG A 307 0.47 -8.36 21.84
CA ARG A 307 0.85 -6.94 21.81
C ARG A 307 -0.03 -6.09 22.73
N HIS A 308 0.46 -4.88 23.00
CA HIS A 308 -0.20 -3.90 23.83
C HIS A 308 -1.61 -3.50 23.34
N ASP A 309 -2.34 -2.77 24.19
CA ASP A 309 -3.61 -2.12 23.84
C ASP A 309 -3.40 -1.11 22.70
N PHE A 310 -4.36 -1.02 21.78
CA PHE A 310 -4.29 -0.12 20.62
C PHE A 310 -4.04 1.34 21.03
N GLY A 311 -2.99 1.93 20.46
CA GLY A 311 -2.60 3.32 20.65
C GLY A 311 -2.05 3.65 22.05
N VAL A 312 -1.87 2.68 22.94
CA VAL A 312 -1.51 2.93 24.36
C VAL A 312 -0.14 3.63 24.52
N ASN A 313 0.72 3.51 23.52
CA ASN A 313 2.06 4.12 23.48
C ASN A 313 2.17 5.30 22.50
N ASN A 314 1.07 5.77 21.88
CA ASN A 314 1.10 6.90 20.92
C ASN A 314 1.47 8.27 21.54
N ASP A 315 1.44 8.40 22.87
CA ASP A 315 1.91 9.59 23.60
C ASP A 315 3.36 9.46 24.11
N VAL A 316 4.02 8.31 23.89
CA VAL A 316 5.44 8.12 24.21
C VAL A 316 6.27 8.96 23.25
N LYS A 317 7.17 9.78 23.77
CA LYS A 317 8.08 10.58 22.95
C LYS A 317 9.31 9.76 22.60
N PHE A 318 9.63 9.73 21.31
CA PHE A 318 10.84 9.14 20.76
C PHE A 318 11.44 10.10 19.73
N GLU A 319 12.76 10.00 19.55
CA GLU A 319 13.47 10.71 18.50
C GLU A 319 13.47 9.86 17.22
N GLY A 320 13.25 10.51 16.08
CA GLY A 320 13.32 9.84 14.78
C GLY A 320 14.76 9.71 14.27
N PRO A 321 15.00 8.78 13.32
CA PRO A 321 16.23 8.80 12.54
C PRO A 321 16.37 10.13 11.81
N MET A 322 17.60 10.50 11.47
CA MET A 322 17.87 11.72 10.70
C MET A 322 17.19 11.62 9.32
N ALA A 323 16.26 12.54 9.04
CA ALA A 323 15.49 12.53 7.81
C ALA A 323 16.38 12.78 6.57
N PRO A 324 16.07 12.16 5.41
CA PRO A 324 16.79 12.44 4.16
C PRO A 324 16.72 13.93 3.78
N VAL A 325 17.71 14.39 2.99
CA VAL A 325 17.82 15.79 2.55
C VAL A 325 16.66 16.14 1.59
N PRO A 326 15.76 17.08 1.92
CA PRO A 326 14.55 17.33 1.12
C PRO A 326 14.81 17.78 -0.31
N GLU A 327 15.82 18.62 -0.53
CA GLU A 327 16.21 19.12 -1.85
C GLU A 327 16.57 17.95 -2.78
N TYR A 328 17.28 16.95 -2.24
CA TYR A 328 17.69 15.79 -2.99
C TYR A 328 16.51 14.85 -3.32
N LEU A 329 15.55 14.69 -2.40
CA LEU A 329 14.33 13.94 -2.69
C LEU A 329 13.52 14.59 -3.82
N GLN A 330 13.49 15.92 -3.88
CA GLN A 330 12.85 16.67 -4.96
C GLN A 330 13.53 16.39 -6.31
N ASP A 331 14.86 16.50 -6.39
CA ASP A 331 15.63 16.23 -7.62
C ASP A 331 15.37 14.82 -8.17
N MET A 332 15.43 13.81 -7.30
CA MET A 332 15.09 12.42 -7.64
C MET A 332 13.66 12.26 -8.17
N TRP A 333 12.70 12.93 -7.52
CA TRP A 333 11.27 12.79 -7.80
C TRP A 333 10.86 13.45 -9.12
N GLU A 334 11.48 14.59 -9.45
CA GLU A 334 11.30 15.26 -10.73
C GLU A 334 11.89 14.46 -11.89
N GLU A 335 13.12 13.96 -11.73
CA GLU A 335 13.80 13.16 -12.75
C GLU A 335 13.15 11.80 -13.01
N LEU A 336 12.65 11.13 -11.96
CA LEU A 336 11.81 9.94 -12.07
C LEU A 336 10.38 10.25 -12.58
N ARG A 337 10.09 11.52 -12.88
CA ARG A 337 8.82 12.05 -13.41
C ARG A 337 7.60 11.76 -12.53
N LEU A 338 7.82 11.59 -11.23
CA LEU A 338 6.79 11.30 -10.22
C LEU A 338 5.99 12.54 -9.80
N GLY A 339 6.37 13.74 -10.26
CA GLY A 339 5.73 15.03 -9.93
C GLY A 339 4.20 15.10 -10.08
N LYS A 340 3.59 14.27 -10.94
CA LYS A 340 2.12 14.19 -11.11
C LYS A 340 1.39 13.50 -9.95
N LEU A 341 2.11 12.79 -9.07
CA LEU A 341 1.55 11.99 -7.98
C LEU A 341 1.35 12.77 -6.68
N ILE A 342 1.83 14.02 -6.59
CA ILE A 342 1.70 14.83 -5.38
C ILE A 342 0.23 15.20 -5.17
N GLY A 343 -0.34 14.78 -4.04
CA GLY A 343 -1.74 14.96 -3.69
C GLY A 343 -2.28 13.85 -2.78
N GLY A 344 -3.37 14.14 -2.07
CA GLY A 344 -4.02 13.19 -1.17
C GLY A 344 -3.06 12.68 -0.08
N PRO A 345 -2.74 11.38 -0.03
CA PRO A 345 -1.81 10.80 0.95
C PRO A 345 -0.33 11.14 0.67
N ILE A 346 0.02 11.52 -0.57
CA ILE A 346 1.40 11.81 -0.96
C ILE A 346 1.64 13.30 -0.78
N ILE A 347 2.24 13.65 0.36
CA ILE A 347 2.37 15.04 0.82
C ILE A 347 3.70 15.69 0.45
N GLY A 348 4.66 14.90 -0.03
CA GLY A 348 5.97 15.36 -0.50
C GLY A 348 6.73 14.28 -1.30
N PRO A 349 7.89 14.61 -1.87
CA PRO A 349 8.76 13.65 -2.56
C PRO A 349 9.12 12.47 -1.66
N PHE A 350 8.71 11.25 -2.06
CA PHE A 350 8.86 10.01 -1.29
C PHE A 350 8.31 10.08 0.15
N GLU A 351 7.34 10.97 0.39
CA GLU A 351 6.70 11.19 1.70
C GLU A 351 5.22 10.85 1.64
N ILE A 352 4.79 9.93 2.50
CA ILE A 352 3.40 9.47 2.61
C ILE A 352 2.83 9.73 4.01
N ALA A 353 1.65 10.33 4.07
CA ALA A 353 0.94 10.62 5.30
C ALA A 353 0.47 9.34 6.01
N ILE A 354 0.47 9.37 7.34
CA ILE A 354 -0.13 8.32 8.18
C ILE A 354 -1.32 8.91 8.97
N PRO A 355 -2.36 8.13 9.27
CA PRO A 355 -3.52 8.65 10.00
C PRO A 355 -3.16 8.97 11.46
N GLU A 356 -3.80 9.99 12.03
CA GLU A 356 -3.59 10.40 13.44
C GLU A 356 -3.92 9.30 14.47
N TRP A 357 -4.69 8.29 14.05
CA TRP A 357 -5.04 7.11 14.83
C TRP A 357 -4.09 5.92 14.65
N CYS A 358 -3.08 6.00 13.76
CA CYS A 358 -2.09 4.93 13.60
C CYS A 358 -1.42 4.61 14.94
N ASP A 359 -1.38 3.34 15.34
CA ASP A 359 -0.54 2.89 16.45
C ASP A 359 0.92 2.80 15.99
N PHE A 360 1.55 3.97 15.82
CA PHE A 360 2.90 4.06 15.29
C PHE A 360 3.91 3.29 16.15
N HIS A 361 3.63 3.20 17.45
CA HIS A 361 4.49 2.50 18.38
C HIS A 361 4.41 0.97 18.20
N ASP A 362 3.22 0.38 18.01
CA ASP A 362 3.11 -1.05 17.70
C ASP A 362 3.50 -1.40 16.26
N LEU A 363 3.24 -0.50 15.30
CA LEU A 363 3.32 -0.80 13.87
C LEU A 363 4.64 -0.40 13.21
N VAL A 364 5.41 0.55 13.75
CA VAL A 364 6.65 1.06 13.15
C VAL A 364 7.83 1.08 14.13
N TYR A 365 7.67 1.70 15.30
CA TYR A 365 8.78 1.97 16.21
C TYR A 365 9.18 0.74 17.04
N GLY A 366 8.21 0.10 17.71
CA GLY A 366 8.43 -0.96 18.68
C GLY A 366 8.90 -0.44 20.05
N ASP A 367 8.88 -1.31 21.06
CA ASP A 367 9.42 -0.97 22.38
C ASP A 367 10.89 -0.59 22.28
N ASP A 368 11.24 0.58 22.80
CA ASP A 368 12.57 1.22 22.70
C ASP A 368 13.18 1.25 21.29
N GLY A 369 12.34 1.28 20.24
CA GLY A 369 12.78 1.32 18.85
C GLY A 369 13.13 -0.04 18.24
N ALA A 370 12.87 -1.15 18.94
CA ALA A 370 13.32 -2.49 18.54
C ALA A 370 12.82 -2.91 17.15
N LEU A 371 11.56 -2.63 16.80
CA LEU A 371 11.01 -2.98 15.47
C LEU A 371 11.71 -2.21 14.37
N TYR A 372 12.00 -0.92 14.60
CA TYR A 372 12.73 -0.09 13.66
C TYR A 372 14.18 -0.55 13.49
N THR A 373 14.88 -0.86 14.59
CA THR A 373 16.25 -1.41 14.55
C THR A 373 16.32 -2.71 13.75
N MET A 374 15.33 -3.60 13.88
CA MET A 374 15.26 -4.83 13.09
C MET A 374 15.22 -4.60 11.57
N ILE A 375 14.65 -3.49 11.08
CA ILE A 375 14.65 -3.15 9.64
C ILE A 375 16.09 -3.00 9.12
N GLN A 376 16.97 -2.38 9.92
CA GLN A 376 18.37 -2.17 9.58
C GLN A 376 19.23 -3.42 9.84
N ASP A 377 19.06 -4.06 11.00
CA ASP A 377 19.87 -5.21 11.42
C ASP A 377 19.63 -6.46 10.55
N GLN A 378 18.38 -6.68 10.12
CA GLN A 378 18.02 -7.79 9.23
C GLN A 378 18.23 -7.44 7.73
N GLY A 379 18.56 -6.18 7.41
CA GLY A 379 18.76 -5.74 6.02
C GLY A 379 17.48 -5.80 5.17
N LEU A 380 16.33 -5.43 5.75
CA LEU A 380 15.03 -5.42 5.06
C LEU A 380 14.88 -4.27 4.05
N ILE A 381 15.79 -3.29 4.13
CA ILE A 381 16.03 -2.23 3.16
C ILE A 381 17.51 -2.14 2.87
N ASP A 382 17.89 -1.54 1.74
CA ASP A 382 19.30 -1.33 1.43
C ASP A 382 19.98 -0.44 2.46
N ARG A 383 21.25 -0.74 2.74
CA ARG A 383 22.02 -0.08 3.80
C ARG A 383 22.23 1.41 3.59
N ASP A 384 22.08 1.91 2.38
CA ASP A 384 22.21 3.33 2.01
C ASP A 384 20.86 4.06 1.92
N ILE A 385 19.76 3.40 2.29
CA ILE A 385 18.40 3.92 2.35
C ILE A 385 17.94 3.96 3.80
N VAL A 386 17.17 4.99 4.16
CA VAL A 386 16.51 5.13 5.47
C VAL A 386 15.02 5.37 5.30
N ILE A 387 14.23 4.77 6.19
CA ILE A 387 12.84 5.16 6.42
C ILE A 387 12.85 6.08 7.65
N ALA A 388 12.39 7.31 7.49
CA ALA A 388 12.27 8.32 8.54
C ALA A 388 10.81 8.77 8.68
N TRP A 389 10.53 9.70 9.59
CA TRP A 389 9.18 10.25 9.78
C TRP A 389 9.20 11.74 10.12
N SER A 390 8.18 12.46 9.66
CA SER A 390 7.94 13.83 10.11
C SER A 390 7.13 13.85 11.42
N MET A 391 7.38 14.86 12.26
CA MET A 391 6.67 15.05 13.53
C MET A 391 5.80 16.30 13.45
N LYS A 392 4.49 16.15 13.71
CA LYS A 392 3.51 17.23 13.79
C LYS A 392 2.86 17.21 15.16
N ASN A 393 2.87 18.34 15.87
CA ASN A 393 2.33 18.45 17.23
C ASN A 393 2.92 17.42 18.23
N GLY A 394 4.14 16.92 17.99
CA GLY A 394 4.78 15.90 18.81
C GLY A 394 4.36 14.45 18.53
N ARG A 395 3.60 14.20 17.46
CA ARG A 395 3.25 12.86 16.97
C ARG A 395 3.78 12.63 15.54
N PRO A 396 4.10 11.39 15.15
CA PRO A 396 4.40 11.06 13.74
C PRO A 396 3.23 11.44 12.83
N ALA A 397 3.52 12.03 11.67
CA ALA A 397 2.51 12.48 10.71
C ALA A 397 2.70 11.92 9.29
N SER A 398 3.89 11.46 8.96
CA SER A 398 4.24 10.85 7.68
C SER A 398 5.45 9.93 7.81
N LEU A 399 5.61 9.02 6.85
CA LEU A 399 6.86 8.32 6.59
C LEU A 399 7.55 8.93 5.37
N VAL A 400 8.87 9.09 5.44
CA VAL A 400 9.74 9.60 4.37
C VAL A 400 10.77 8.52 4.02
N VAL A 401 10.96 8.22 2.74
CA VAL A 401 11.98 7.25 2.29
C VAL A 401 13.02 7.97 1.42
N GLY A 402 14.30 7.72 1.69
CA GLY A 402 15.39 8.37 0.95
C GLY A 402 16.75 7.81 1.33
N PRO A 403 17.87 8.37 0.83
CA PRO A 403 19.18 7.92 1.26
C PRO A 403 19.42 8.23 2.74
N ASP A 404 20.15 7.34 3.39
CA ASP A 404 20.63 7.53 4.76
C ASP A 404 21.62 8.72 4.83
N PRO A 405 21.25 9.86 5.43
CA PRO A 405 22.10 11.05 5.47
C PRO A 405 23.30 10.89 6.42
N SER A 406 23.39 9.80 7.20
CA SER A 406 24.60 9.44 7.94
C SER A 406 25.69 8.83 7.06
N ARG A 407 25.35 8.46 5.82
CA ARG A 407 26.24 7.81 4.85
C ARG A 407 26.62 8.74 3.71
N LYS A 408 27.78 8.48 3.12
CA LYS A 408 28.22 9.16 1.89
C LYS A 408 27.64 8.41 0.71
N CYS A 409 26.52 8.90 0.20
CA CYS A 409 25.91 8.42 -1.03
C CYS A 409 26.37 9.28 -2.22
N ASP A 410 26.46 8.69 -3.40
CA ASP A 410 26.54 9.46 -4.64
C ASP A 410 25.11 9.88 -5.01
N TYR A 411 24.85 11.18 -4.92
CA TYR A 411 23.53 11.73 -5.21
C TYR A 411 23.21 11.68 -6.72
N GLU A 412 24.18 11.48 -7.62
CA GLU A 412 23.91 11.29 -9.05
C GLU A 412 23.63 9.81 -9.43
N ASP A 413 23.71 8.86 -8.47
CA ASP A 413 23.49 7.44 -8.72
C ASP A 413 22.02 7.09 -9.00
N LYS A 414 21.67 6.97 -10.28
CA LYS A 414 20.35 6.53 -10.74
C LYS A 414 19.95 5.14 -10.21
N GLN A 415 20.89 4.27 -9.82
CA GLN A 415 20.54 2.97 -9.21
C GLN A 415 20.04 3.12 -7.77
N LEU A 416 20.71 3.94 -6.95
CA LEU A 416 20.15 4.38 -5.66
C LEU A 416 18.76 4.99 -5.82
N TRP A 417 18.51 5.77 -6.88
CA TRP A 417 17.20 6.39 -7.09
C TRP A 417 16.08 5.37 -7.35
N LEU A 418 16.37 4.36 -8.17
CA LEU A 418 15.45 3.26 -8.44
C LEU A 418 15.19 2.41 -7.18
N ARG A 419 16.22 2.17 -6.36
CA ARG A 419 16.10 1.44 -5.09
C ARG A 419 15.27 2.21 -4.05
N VAL A 420 15.49 3.52 -3.89
CA VAL A 420 14.64 4.40 -3.05
C VAL A 420 13.19 4.38 -3.51
N ARG A 421 12.93 4.47 -4.83
CA ARG A 421 11.57 4.33 -5.38
C ARG A 421 10.96 2.97 -5.05
N ALA A 422 11.71 1.87 -5.16
CA ALA A 422 11.22 0.54 -4.82
C ALA A 422 10.91 0.38 -3.31
N THR A 423 11.79 0.86 -2.43
CA THR A 423 11.53 0.89 -0.98
C THR A 423 10.33 1.77 -0.63
N TRP A 424 10.19 2.94 -1.26
CA TRP A 424 9.03 3.82 -1.07
C TRP A 424 7.73 3.16 -1.51
N LEU A 425 7.71 2.41 -2.62
CA LEU A 425 6.52 1.67 -3.06
C LEU A 425 6.09 0.61 -2.03
N LYS A 426 7.04 -0.12 -1.42
CA LYS A 426 6.74 -1.06 -0.32
C LYS A 426 6.13 -0.33 0.89
N VAL A 427 6.71 0.81 1.29
CA VAL A 427 6.17 1.63 2.39
C VAL A 427 4.78 2.20 2.05
N ALA A 428 4.55 2.60 0.81
CA ALA A 428 3.27 3.12 0.34
C ALA A 428 2.17 2.05 0.34
N GLU A 429 2.48 0.83 -0.12
CA GLU A 429 1.56 -0.31 -0.04
C GLU A 429 1.22 -0.67 1.42
N TRP A 430 2.24 -0.73 2.29
CA TRP A 430 2.02 -0.94 3.73
C TRP A 430 1.11 0.14 4.32
N ALA A 431 1.33 1.41 3.99
CA ALA A 431 0.50 2.52 4.45
C ALA A 431 -0.94 2.44 3.92
N ALA A 432 -1.15 1.96 2.69
CA ALA A 432 -2.48 1.63 2.18
C ALA A 432 -3.15 0.57 3.07
N GLY A 433 -2.41 -0.47 3.46
CA GLY A 433 -2.82 -1.46 4.46
C GLY A 433 -3.22 -0.83 5.80
N VAL A 434 -2.42 0.12 6.32
CA VAL A 434 -2.77 0.88 7.53
C VAL A 434 -4.07 1.67 7.35
N TYR A 435 -4.33 2.28 6.18
CA TYR A 435 -5.60 2.98 5.92
C TYR A 435 -6.83 2.04 5.92
N TYR A 436 -6.67 0.75 5.59
CA TYR A 436 -7.72 -0.28 5.80
C TYR A 436 -7.92 -0.67 7.27
N GLY A 437 -7.06 -0.19 8.18
CA GLY A 437 -7.01 -0.62 9.57
C GLY A 437 -6.17 -1.87 9.83
N ARG A 438 -5.40 -2.36 8.86
CA ARG A 438 -4.64 -3.61 9.01
C ARG A 438 -3.56 -3.48 10.10
N PRO A 439 -3.47 -4.40 11.07
CA PRO A 439 -2.52 -4.36 12.17
C PRO A 439 -1.12 -4.92 11.83
N HIS A 440 -0.70 -4.84 10.57
CA HIS A 440 0.59 -5.39 10.10
C HIS A 440 1.73 -4.43 10.42
N ARG A 441 2.79 -4.94 11.07
CA ARG A 441 3.99 -4.16 11.39
C ARG A 441 4.80 -3.92 10.12
N LEU A 442 5.40 -2.74 9.98
CA LEU A 442 6.23 -2.39 8.83
C LEU A 442 7.41 -3.35 8.68
N THR A 443 8.06 -3.71 9.78
CA THR A 443 9.18 -4.66 9.81
C THR A 443 8.80 -6.03 9.26
N ASP A 444 7.67 -6.59 9.69
CA ASP A 444 7.24 -7.92 9.23
C ASP A 444 6.74 -7.87 7.77
N PHE A 445 6.05 -6.79 7.39
CA PHE A 445 5.64 -6.56 6.01
C PHE A 445 6.84 -6.45 5.05
N LEU A 446 7.89 -5.71 5.44
CA LEU A 446 9.11 -5.58 4.64
C LEU A 446 9.84 -6.91 4.50
N ARG A 447 9.92 -7.70 5.59
CA ARG A 447 10.46 -9.07 5.55
C ARG A 447 9.66 -9.94 4.56
N TYR A 448 8.33 -9.96 4.66
CA TYR A 448 7.51 -10.76 3.77
C TYR A 448 7.62 -10.30 2.30
N ARG A 449 7.69 -8.98 2.03
CA ARG A 449 7.95 -8.47 0.68
C ARG A 449 9.34 -8.84 0.15
N GLN A 450 10.37 -8.88 0.98
CA GLN A 450 11.71 -9.31 0.58
C GLN A 450 11.73 -10.80 0.17
N GLU A 451 11.03 -11.66 0.90
CA GLU A 451 10.90 -13.08 0.58
C GLU A 451 10.08 -13.29 -0.70
N GLN A 452 9.05 -12.47 -0.94
CA GLN A 452 8.31 -12.43 -2.21
C GLN A 452 9.19 -12.00 -3.39
N ASP A 453 10.08 -11.02 -3.22
CA ASP A 453 11.04 -10.66 -4.28
C ASP A 453 11.99 -11.84 -4.61
N LEU A 454 12.40 -12.63 -3.60
CA LEU A 454 13.23 -13.84 -3.78
C LEU A 454 12.48 -14.97 -4.50
N MET A 455 11.16 -15.05 -4.35
CA MET A 455 10.27 -15.96 -5.09
C MET A 455 9.93 -15.49 -6.51
N GLU A 456 10.54 -14.40 -7.00
CA GLU A 456 10.18 -13.76 -8.27
C GLU A 456 8.71 -13.26 -8.33
N VAL A 457 8.07 -13.06 -7.16
CA VAL A 457 6.72 -12.47 -7.07
C VAL A 457 6.85 -10.97 -7.32
N PHE A 458 6.48 -10.54 -8.52
CA PHE A 458 6.58 -9.14 -8.91
C PHE A 458 5.85 -8.20 -7.93
N PRO A 459 6.49 -7.11 -7.48
CA PRO A 459 5.82 -6.08 -6.69
C PRO A 459 4.72 -5.42 -7.52
N LEU A 460 3.73 -4.85 -6.84
CA LEU A 460 2.66 -4.11 -7.52
C LEU A 460 3.26 -2.96 -8.36
N PRO A 461 2.80 -2.78 -9.62
CA PRO A 461 3.14 -1.62 -10.44
C PRO A 461 2.87 -0.30 -9.70
N LEU A 462 3.66 0.74 -10.04
CA LEU A 462 3.50 2.08 -9.46
C LEU A 462 2.03 2.53 -9.50
N ASP A 463 1.38 2.47 -10.66
CA ASP A 463 0.02 2.96 -10.84
C ASP A 463 -1.00 2.18 -9.99
N ASP A 464 -0.80 0.88 -9.77
CA ASP A 464 -1.65 0.03 -8.92
C ASP A 464 -1.48 0.38 -7.44
N VAL A 465 -0.24 0.58 -6.96
CA VAL A 465 0.03 1.05 -5.59
C VAL A 465 -0.58 2.44 -5.38
N MET A 466 -0.41 3.36 -6.34
CA MET A 466 -0.97 4.71 -6.24
C MET A 466 -2.51 4.69 -6.24
N CYS A 467 -3.13 3.85 -7.07
CA CYS A 467 -4.58 3.66 -7.09
C CYS A 467 -5.10 3.13 -5.75
N LEU A 468 -4.44 2.09 -5.20
CA LEU A 468 -4.77 1.51 -3.89
C LEU A 468 -4.64 2.53 -2.75
N VAL A 469 -3.55 3.29 -2.74
CA VAL A 469 -3.20 4.32 -1.75
C VAL A 469 -4.18 5.50 -1.79
N ASP A 470 -4.49 6.02 -2.97
CA ASP A 470 -5.41 7.16 -3.15
C ASP A 470 -6.88 6.77 -2.88
N GLN A 471 -7.31 5.57 -3.30
CA GLN A 471 -8.63 5.02 -2.92
C GLN A 471 -8.73 4.84 -1.40
N ARG A 472 -7.73 4.17 -0.80
CA ARG A 472 -7.39 4.12 0.64
C ARG A 472 -7.70 5.44 1.36
N TRP A 473 -6.93 6.44 0.98
CA TRP A 473 -6.97 7.77 1.58
C TRP A 473 -8.34 8.43 1.44
N LYS A 474 -8.98 8.36 0.26
CA LYS A 474 -10.29 8.98 0.01
C LYS A 474 -11.41 8.38 0.84
N GLU A 475 -11.46 7.05 0.95
CA GLU A 475 -12.45 6.38 1.78
C GLU A 475 -12.23 6.70 3.27
N MET A 476 -10.99 6.63 3.74
CA MET A 476 -10.62 6.97 5.11
C MET A 476 -10.95 8.44 5.46
N MET A 477 -10.66 9.37 4.56
CA MET A 477 -10.96 10.80 4.77
C MET A 477 -12.46 11.13 4.67
N ALA A 478 -13.27 10.26 4.07
CA ALA A 478 -14.72 10.40 4.03
C ALA A 478 -15.38 9.96 5.36
N ASP A 479 -14.83 8.95 6.04
CA ASP A 479 -15.22 8.58 7.41
C ASP A 479 -14.00 8.21 8.28
N PRO A 480 -13.30 9.21 8.86
CA PRO A 480 -12.13 8.97 9.71
C PRO A 480 -12.47 8.25 11.02
N VAL A 481 -13.71 8.39 11.52
CA VAL A 481 -14.15 7.78 12.78
C VAL A 481 -14.49 6.31 12.56
N GLY A 482 -15.23 5.99 11.50
CA GLY A 482 -15.46 4.60 11.08
C GLY A 482 -14.15 3.87 10.79
N SER A 483 -13.19 4.53 10.14
CA SER A 483 -11.86 3.97 9.87
C SER A 483 -11.05 3.67 11.14
N LEU A 484 -11.08 4.57 12.14
CA LEU A 484 -10.48 4.33 13.46
C LEU A 484 -11.15 3.14 14.17
N VAL A 485 -12.48 3.06 14.17
CA VAL A 485 -13.22 1.96 14.82
C VAL A 485 -12.93 0.62 14.12
N GLU A 486 -12.84 0.61 12.80
CA GLU A 486 -12.46 -0.55 12.00
C GLU A 486 -11.01 -0.99 12.27
N ALA A 487 -10.06 -0.06 12.37
CA ALA A 487 -8.68 -0.35 12.75
C ALA A 487 -8.54 -0.93 14.17
N GLN A 488 -9.30 -0.39 15.12
CA GLN A 488 -9.37 -0.94 16.47
C GLN A 488 -9.99 -2.35 16.45
N SER A 489 -11.08 -2.56 15.70
CA SER A 489 -11.73 -3.86 15.55
C SER A 489 -10.78 -4.91 14.97
N GLN A 490 -10.04 -4.59 13.90
CA GLN A 490 -9.05 -5.53 13.33
C GLN A 490 -7.88 -5.81 14.27
N ARG A 491 -7.48 -4.82 15.09
CA ARG A 491 -6.45 -5.03 16.13
C ARG A 491 -6.95 -5.99 17.23
N GLU A 492 -8.21 -5.86 17.65
CA GLU A 492 -8.87 -6.74 18.63
C GLU A 492 -9.11 -8.15 18.04
N GLU A 493 -9.54 -8.26 16.78
CA GLU A 493 -9.63 -9.52 16.01
C GLU A 493 -8.27 -10.23 16.00
N LEU A 494 -7.17 -9.52 15.71
CA LEU A 494 -5.82 -10.09 15.73
C LEU A 494 -5.42 -10.63 17.11
N ASP A 495 -5.78 -9.96 18.22
CA ASP A 495 -5.47 -10.44 19.58
C ASP A 495 -6.18 -11.78 19.90
N VAL A 496 -7.34 -12.04 19.28
CA VAL A 496 -8.07 -13.32 19.42
C VAL A 496 -7.56 -14.37 18.44
N TRP A 497 -7.31 -13.99 17.18
CA TRP A 497 -6.94 -14.94 16.12
C TRP A 497 -5.49 -15.41 16.20
N SER A 498 -4.57 -14.59 16.70
CA SER A 498 -3.15 -14.97 16.80
C SER A 498 -2.91 -16.25 17.63
N PRO A 499 -3.42 -16.38 18.87
CA PRO A 499 -3.26 -17.61 19.64
C PRO A 499 -3.97 -18.83 19.02
N GLN A 500 -5.11 -18.65 18.33
CA GLN A 500 -5.79 -19.74 17.62
C GLN A 500 -4.95 -20.26 16.45
N LEU A 501 -4.45 -19.33 15.61
CA LEU A 501 -3.59 -19.66 14.48
C LEU A 501 -2.29 -20.30 14.93
N GLN A 502 -1.72 -19.88 16.06
CA GLN A 502 -0.53 -20.51 16.61
C GLN A 502 -0.81 -21.95 17.09
N ALA A 503 -1.94 -22.25 17.72
CA ALA A 503 -2.31 -23.63 18.07
C ALA A 503 -2.43 -24.53 16.83
N ILE A 504 -2.94 -23.97 15.72
CA ILE A 504 -3.06 -24.65 14.42
C ILE A 504 -1.69 -24.85 13.75
N LEU A 505 -0.84 -23.82 13.72
CA LEU A 505 0.47 -23.83 13.05
C LEU A 505 1.56 -24.54 13.86
N CYS A 506 1.37 -24.73 15.18
CA CYS A 506 2.15 -25.67 15.99
C CYS A 506 1.90 -27.16 15.63
N GLN A 507 1.04 -27.47 14.64
CA GLN A 507 0.91 -28.81 14.09
C GLN A 507 1.86 -29.05 12.91
N PRO A 508 2.21 -30.32 12.62
CA PRO A 508 2.94 -30.68 11.42
C PRO A 508 2.26 -30.21 10.13
N TRP A 509 3.08 -29.87 9.13
CA TRP A 509 2.71 -29.27 7.85
C TRP A 509 1.37 -29.76 7.26
N ARG A 510 1.27 -31.08 7.09
CA ARG A 510 0.15 -31.83 6.51
C ARG A 510 -1.20 -31.66 7.21
N TYR A 511 -1.19 -31.19 8.47
CA TYR A 511 -2.40 -30.85 9.23
C TYR A 511 -2.63 -29.33 9.23
N ALA A 512 -1.59 -28.54 9.52
CA ALA A 512 -1.65 -27.10 9.67
C ALA A 512 -2.33 -26.41 8.49
N SER A 513 -1.92 -26.71 7.25
CA SER A 513 -2.55 -26.16 6.02
C SER A 513 -4.06 -26.44 5.91
N LYS A 514 -4.49 -27.65 6.25
CA LYS A 514 -5.91 -28.05 6.17
C LYS A 514 -6.73 -27.41 7.28
N MET A 515 -6.22 -27.43 8.51
CA MET A 515 -6.84 -26.79 9.68
C MET A 515 -6.95 -25.27 9.51
N ALA A 516 -5.88 -24.61 9.06
CA ALA A 516 -5.88 -23.18 8.76
C ALA A 516 -6.91 -22.83 7.67
N THR A 517 -6.99 -23.63 6.60
CA THR A 517 -8.03 -23.47 5.56
C THR A 517 -9.44 -23.57 6.15
N THR A 518 -9.71 -24.57 6.99
CA THR A 518 -11.01 -24.73 7.67
C THR A 518 -11.30 -23.57 8.63
N TRP A 519 -10.29 -23.10 9.37
CA TRP A 519 -10.40 -21.98 10.31
C TRP A 519 -10.67 -20.64 9.59
N VAL A 520 -10.04 -20.41 8.43
CA VAL A 520 -10.31 -19.25 7.56
C VAL A 520 -11.78 -19.24 7.12
N MET A 521 -12.31 -20.39 6.72
CA MET A 521 -13.67 -20.53 6.20
C MET A 521 -14.77 -20.56 7.29
N ARG A 522 -14.40 -20.67 8.59
CA ARG A 522 -15.32 -20.93 9.72
C ARG A 522 -16.49 -19.94 9.83
N GLU A 523 -16.29 -18.67 9.45
CA GLU A 523 -17.26 -17.57 9.64
C GLU A 523 -17.76 -16.95 8.32
N GLY A 524 -17.53 -17.64 7.20
CA GLY A 524 -18.07 -17.25 5.88
C GLY A 524 -17.27 -16.17 5.14
N VAL A 525 -17.59 -16.03 3.84
CA VAL A 525 -16.78 -15.34 2.81
C VAL A 525 -16.27 -13.94 3.21
N LYS A 526 -17.08 -13.12 3.88
CA LYS A 526 -16.67 -11.76 4.26
C LYS A 526 -15.56 -11.76 5.32
N VAL A 527 -15.66 -12.63 6.31
CA VAL A 527 -14.67 -12.74 7.40
C VAL A 527 -13.46 -13.56 6.92
N ALA A 528 -13.69 -14.54 6.03
CA ALA A 528 -12.65 -15.37 5.45
C ALA A 528 -11.51 -14.57 4.82
N LYS A 529 -11.77 -13.44 4.13
CA LYS A 529 -10.69 -12.61 3.58
C LYS A 529 -9.77 -12.00 4.66
N ARG A 530 -10.33 -11.49 5.76
CA ARG A 530 -9.54 -10.95 6.88
C ARG A 530 -8.77 -12.06 7.61
N ARG A 531 -9.44 -13.19 7.87
CA ARG A 531 -8.82 -14.37 8.46
C ARG A 531 -7.67 -14.91 7.61
N LEU A 532 -7.83 -14.93 6.28
CA LEU A 532 -6.78 -15.34 5.35
C LEU A 532 -5.57 -14.40 5.43
N GLU A 533 -5.79 -13.08 5.37
CA GLU A 533 -4.72 -12.08 5.47
C GLU A 533 -3.92 -12.22 6.79
N VAL A 534 -4.61 -12.41 7.92
CA VAL A 534 -3.97 -12.59 9.23
C VAL A 534 -3.25 -13.95 9.33
N ALA A 535 -3.84 -15.02 8.81
CA ALA A 535 -3.22 -16.34 8.80
C ALA A 535 -1.96 -16.38 7.91
N GLU A 536 -2.01 -15.79 6.72
CA GLU A 536 -0.89 -15.64 5.81
C GLU A 536 0.24 -14.83 6.46
N TYR A 537 -0.09 -13.70 7.11
CA TYR A 537 0.89 -12.86 7.82
C TYR A 537 1.58 -13.58 8.98
N ILE A 538 0.83 -14.29 9.83
CA ILE A 538 1.40 -15.03 10.97
C ILE A 538 2.26 -16.20 10.50
N TRP A 539 1.82 -16.91 9.45
CA TRP A 539 2.57 -17.98 8.83
C TRP A 539 3.87 -17.46 8.21
N ALA A 540 3.81 -16.36 7.47
CA ALA A 540 4.94 -15.77 6.76
C ALA A 540 6.08 -15.29 7.67
N ALA A 541 5.83 -15.11 8.98
CA ALA A 541 6.88 -14.84 9.96
C ALA A 541 7.84 -16.02 10.16
N PHE A 542 7.46 -17.23 9.75
CA PHE A 542 8.25 -18.47 9.89
C PHE A 542 8.52 -19.15 8.54
N HIS A 543 7.50 -19.28 7.68
CA HIS A 543 7.59 -19.93 6.37
C HIS A 543 6.94 -19.06 5.28
N PRO A 544 7.66 -18.03 4.77
CA PRO A 544 7.10 -17.02 3.85
C PRO A 544 6.71 -17.57 2.48
N GLU A 545 7.52 -18.46 1.89
CA GLU A 545 7.19 -19.08 0.58
C GLU A 545 5.89 -19.86 0.64
N ASP A 546 5.79 -20.73 1.63
CA ASP A 546 4.64 -21.59 1.78
C ASP A 546 3.39 -20.83 2.22
N ALA A 547 3.54 -19.82 3.09
CA ALA A 547 2.45 -18.92 3.48
C ALA A 547 1.85 -18.24 2.24
N TYR A 548 2.69 -17.75 1.33
CA TYR A 548 2.25 -17.15 0.07
C TYR A 548 1.51 -18.17 -0.81
N ARG A 549 2.10 -19.35 -1.04
CA ARG A 549 1.49 -20.40 -1.87
C ARG A 549 0.14 -20.87 -1.31
N TRP A 550 0.09 -21.16 -0.01
CA TRP A 550 -1.15 -21.52 0.69
C TRP A 550 -2.17 -20.38 0.65
N GLY A 551 -1.73 -19.13 0.86
CA GLY A 551 -2.56 -17.93 0.80
C GLY A 551 -3.27 -17.81 -0.54
N ARG A 552 -2.54 -18.01 -1.65
CA ARG A 552 -3.11 -18.05 -3.01
C ARG A 552 -4.11 -19.19 -3.18
N GLU A 553 -3.76 -20.41 -2.79
CA GLU A 553 -4.64 -21.58 -2.90
C GLU A 553 -5.94 -21.44 -2.08
N VAL A 554 -5.92 -20.71 -0.97
CA VAL A 554 -7.12 -20.43 -0.17
C VAL A 554 -7.91 -19.24 -0.71
N TYR A 555 -7.23 -18.20 -1.22
CA TYR A 555 -7.88 -17.05 -1.85
C TYR A 555 -8.78 -17.48 -3.02
N ASP A 556 -8.30 -18.40 -3.87
CA ASP A 556 -9.06 -18.91 -5.02
C ASP A 556 -10.28 -19.77 -4.63
N LYS A 557 -10.46 -20.08 -3.34
CA LYS A 557 -11.62 -20.78 -2.76
C LYS A 557 -12.65 -19.83 -2.10
N ILE A 558 -12.38 -18.52 -2.01
CA ILE A 558 -13.21 -17.49 -1.32
C ILE A 558 -14.02 -16.64 -2.32
#